data_AF-A0A2V9V9J4-F1
#
_entry.id   AF-A0A2V9V9J4-F1
#
_cell.length_a   1.000
_cell.length_b   1.000
_cell.length_c   1.000
_cell.angle_alpha   90.00
_cell.angle_beta   90.00
_cell.angle_gamma   90.00
#
_symmetry.space_group_name_H-M   'P 1'
#
loop_
_entity.id
_entity.type
_entity.pdbx_description
1 polymer ?
#
loop_
_entity_poly.entity_id
_entity_poly.type
_entity_poly.pdbx_seq_one_letter_code
_entity_poly.pdbx_strand_id
1 'polypeptide(L)' 'MQVDFAIELGADDETLEFPWVAAEAGPRYYDLKRHPELLLSIAEASRFSELAEFLSAVNSPTSLFETAKCDA' A
#
# COMPACT_ATOMS: atom_id res chain seq x y z
N MET A 1 21.58 -9.43 1.38
CA MET A 1 21.47 -8.35 2.38
C MET A 1 20.89 -8.99 3.62
N GLN A 2 21.67 -9.07 4.70
CA GLN A 2 21.27 -9.72 5.95
C GLN A 2 21.11 -8.60 6.98
N VAL A 3 19.91 -8.46 7.51
CA VAL A 3 19.54 -7.35 8.39
C VAL A 3 19.30 -7.93 9.78
N ASP A 4 20.34 -7.85 10.62
CA ASP A 4 20.33 -8.33 12.00
C ASP A 4 20.19 -7.14 12.97
N PHE A 5 19.06 -6.45 12.95
CA PHE A 5 18.73 -5.53 14.03
C PHE A 5 17.33 -5.80 14.57
N ALA A 6 17.25 -5.98 15.89
CA ALA A 6 16.04 -5.95 16.68
C ALA A 6 16.17 -4.75 17.62
N ILE A 7 15.22 -3.82 17.54
CA ILE A 7 15.12 -2.69 18.46
C ILE A 7 13.93 -2.99 19.37
N GLU A 8 14.19 -3.22 20.64
CA GLU A 8 13.17 -3.41 21.67
C GLU A 8 12.61 -2.03 22.04
N LEU A 9 11.30 -1.85 21.88
CA LEU A 9 10.62 -0.60 22.25
C LEU A 9 10.45 -0.55 23.78
N GLY A 10 10.85 0.56 24.39
CA GLY A 10 10.65 0.88 25.80
C GLY A 10 9.21 1.27 26.11
N ALA A 11 8.86 1.30 27.40
CA ALA A 11 7.51 1.61 27.87
C ALA A 11 7.02 3.03 27.51
N ASP A 12 7.94 3.94 27.22
CA ASP A 12 7.68 5.33 26.84
C ASP A 12 7.94 5.60 25.34
N ASP A 13 8.32 4.57 24.55
CA ASP A 13 8.51 4.72 23.11
C ASP A 13 7.16 4.81 22.40
N GLU A 14 7.12 5.49 21.25
CA GLU A 14 5.92 5.54 20.40
C GLU A 14 5.51 4.09 20.04
N THR A 15 4.40 3.64 20.61
CA THR A 15 3.87 2.32 20.31
C THR A 15 3.42 2.26 18.87
N LEU A 16 3.80 1.20 18.15
CA LEU A 16 3.18 0.82 16.89
C LEU A 16 1.69 0.56 17.14
N GLU A 17 0.84 1.57 16.94
CA GLU A 17 -0.60 1.40 17.03
C GLU A 17 -1.08 0.56 15.84
N PHE A 18 -1.49 -0.67 16.14
CA PHE A 18 -2.20 -1.53 15.20
C PHE A 18 -3.70 -1.54 15.56
N PRO A 19 -4.58 -1.22 14.60
CA PRO A 19 -4.31 -0.97 13.19
C PRO A 19 -3.88 0.48 12.96
N TRP A 20 -3.11 0.72 11.90
CA TRP A 20 -2.84 2.04 11.34
C TRP A 20 -4.16 2.66 10.84
N VAL A 21 -5.02 3.07 11.75
CA VAL A 21 -6.28 3.72 11.42
C VAL A 21 -5.95 5.17 11.15
N ALA A 22 -5.72 5.47 9.87
CA ALA A 22 -5.76 6.84 9.42
C ALA A 22 -7.13 7.44 9.80
N ALA A 23 -7.17 8.73 10.14
CA ALA A 23 -8.43 9.45 10.30
C ALA A 23 -9.33 9.23 9.07
N GLU A 24 -10.65 9.44 9.17
CA GLU A 24 -11.59 9.14 8.07
C GLU A 24 -11.21 9.72 6.69
N ALA A 25 -10.44 10.82 6.67
CA ALA A 25 -9.90 11.47 5.48
C ALA A 25 -8.37 11.32 5.29
N GLY A 26 -7.73 10.39 6.00
CA GLY A 26 -6.30 10.14 5.95
C GLY A 26 -5.90 9.09 4.90
N PRO A 27 -4.59 8.78 4.80
CA PRO A 27 -4.07 7.86 3.81
C PRO A 27 -4.73 6.49 3.90
N ARG A 28 -5.13 5.94 2.75
CA ARG A 28 -5.78 4.62 2.63
C ARG A 28 -4.85 3.64 1.94
N TYR A 29 -4.80 2.43 2.48
CA TYR A 29 -4.09 1.33 1.86
C TYR A 29 -5.03 0.52 0.96
N TYR A 30 -4.63 0.32 -0.30
CA TYR A 30 -5.34 -0.50 -1.27
C TYR A 30 -4.45 -1.65 -1.73
N ASP A 31 -4.78 -2.88 -1.31
CA ASP A 31 -4.10 -4.10 -1.77
C ASP A 31 -4.68 -4.53 -3.12
N LEU A 32 -4.14 -3.98 -4.21
CA LEU A 32 -4.62 -4.27 -5.56
C LEU A 32 -4.36 -5.73 -6.00
N LYS A 33 -3.44 -6.44 -5.35
CA LYS A 33 -3.13 -7.83 -5.72
C LYS A 33 -4.13 -8.81 -5.15
N ARG A 34 -4.56 -8.59 -3.91
CA ARG A 34 -5.63 -9.37 -3.30
C ARG A 34 -7.01 -8.91 -3.75
N HIS A 35 -7.16 -7.61 -4.04
CA HIS A 35 -8.43 -6.95 -4.33
C HIS A 35 -8.31 -6.04 -5.56
N PRO A 36 -8.25 -6.59 -6.78
CA PRO A 36 -8.10 -5.80 -8.02
C PRO A 36 -9.24 -4.81 -8.25
N GLU A 37 -10.43 -5.07 -7.69
CA GLU A 37 -11.58 -4.16 -7.72
C GLU A 37 -11.31 -2.80 -7.05
N LEU A 38 -10.34 -2.74 -6.12
CA LEU A 38 -9.96 -1.50 -5.44
C LEU A 38 -9.22 -0.51 -6.36
N LEU A 39 -8.81 -0.93 -7.56
CA LEU A 39 -8.24 -0.02 -8.57
C LEU A 39 -9.21 1.13 -8.91
N LEU A 40 -10.53 0.88 -8.82
CA LEU A 40 -11.57 1.89 -9.03
C LEU A 40 -11.56 3.00 -7.98
N SER A 41 -10.94 2.76 -6.82
CA SER A 41 -10.81 3.73 -5.74
C SER A 41 -9.60 4.67 -5.92
N ILE A 42 -8.77 4.45 -6.95
CA ILE A 42 -7.59 5.28 -7.25
C ILE A 42 -7.98 6.34 -8.28
N ALA A 43 -8.09 7.59 -7.83
CA ALA A 43 -8.53 8.70 -8.68
C ALA A 43 -7.62 8.91 -9.90
N GLU A 44 -6.31 8.73 -9.76
CA GLU A 44 -5.35 8.86 -10.86
C GLU A 44 -5.53 7.78 -11.91
N ALA A 45 -5.87 6.54 -11.51
CA ALA A 45 -6.15 5.45 -12.45
C ALA A 45 -7.43 5.72 -13.26
N SER A 46 -8.41 6.43 -12.69
CA SER A 46 -9.59 6.87 -13.43
C SER A 46 -9.30 7.98 -14.46
N ARG A 47 -8.24 8.77 -14.22
CA ARG A 47 -7.82 9.89 -15.08
C ARG A 47 -6.83 9.48 -16.16
N PHE A 48 -6.04 8.45 -15.92
CA PHE A 48 -4.95 8.01 -16.80
C PHE A 48 -5.09 6.50 -17.06
N SER A 49 -5.61 6.15 -18.24
CA SER A 49 -5.86 4.76 -18.65
C SER A 49 -4.60 3.89 -18.62
N GLU A 50 -3.47 4.45 -19.03
CA GLU A 50 -2.18 3.77 -19.10
C GLU A 50 -1.68 3.40 -17.70
N LEU A 51 -1.97 4.24 -16.70
CA LEU A 51 -1.69 3.93 -15.30
C LEU A 51 -2.58 2.79 -14.81
N ALA A 52 -3.87 2.81 -15.14
CA ALA A 52 -4.79 1.74 -14.75
C ALA A 52 -4.37 0.38 -15.36
N GLU A 53 -4.02 0.36 -16.64
CA GLU A 53 -3.52 -0.83 -17.33
C GLU A 53 -2.23 -1.34 -16.70
N PHE A 54 -1.28 -0.44 -16.43
CA PHE A 54 -0.03 -0.79 -15.77
C PHE A 54 -0.25 -1.37 -14.37
N LEU A 55 -1.06 -0.70 -13.52
CA LEU A 55 -1.35 -1.16 -12.17
C LEU A 55 -2.07 -2.51 -12.17
N SER A 56 -2.99 -2.73 -13.11
CA SER A 56 -3.70 -4.01 -13.28
C SER A 56 -2.73 -5.13 -13.67
N ALA A 57 -1.84 -4.89 -14.64
CA ALA A 57 -0.88 -5.89 -15.08
C ALA A 57 0.14 -6.24 -13.98
N VAL A 58 0.75 -5.22 -13.37
CA VAL A 58 1.83 -5.40 -12.40
C VAL A 58 1.32 -5.97 -11.08
N ASN A 59 0.11 -5.60 -10.63
CA ASN A 59 -0.45 -6.17 -9.39
C ASN A 59 -1.28 -7.44 -9.64
N SER A 60 -1.29 -8.00 -10.86
CA SER A 60 -2.05 -9.23 -11.12
C SER A 60 -1.54 -10.41 -10.27
N PRO A 61 -2.40 -11.42 -9.96
CA PRO A 61 -1.97 -12.61 -9.23
C PRO A 61 -0.84 -13.40 -9.90
N THR A 62 -0.73 -13.26 -11.23
CA THR A 62 0.33 -13.90 -12.04
C THR A 62 1.63 -13.11 -12.07
N SER A 63 1.63 -11.86 -11.63
CA SER A 63 2.81 -11.02 -11.59
C SER A 63 3.70 -11.36 -10.39
N LEU A 64 5.00 -11.42 -10.65
CA LEU A 64 6.03 -11.54 -9.61
C LEU A 64 6.25 -10.22 -8.86
N PHE A 65 5.70 -9.12 -9.37
CA PHE A 65 5.89 -7.77 -8.82
C PHE A 65 4.61 -7.23 -8.18
N GLU A 66 4.78 -6.17 -7.40
CA GLU A 66 3.74 -5.41 -6.71
C GLU A 66 4.15 -3.95 -6.70
N THR A 67 3.19 -3.04 -6.80
CA THR A 67 3.44 -1.60 -6.73
C THR A 67 3.07 -1.07 -5.35
N ALA A 68 3.89 -0.18 -4.79
CA ALA A 68 3.53 0.61 -3.63
C ALA A 68 3.61 2.10 -4.01
N LYS A 69 2.55 2.84 -3.67
CA LYS A 69 2.52 4.31 -3.76
C LYS A 69 2.34 4.84 -2.35
N CYS A 70 3.22 5.74 -1.94
CA CYS A 70 3.05 6.55 -0.74
C CYS A 70 2.77 7.98 -1.20
N ASP A 71 1.67 8.55 -0.73
CA ASP A 71 1.43 9.98 -0.91
C ASP A 71 2.32 10.74 0.09
N ALA A 72 3.01 11.79 -0.39
CA ALA A 72 3.89 12.65 0.40
C ALA A 72 3.14 13.86 0.96
#